data_AF-A0A1S8B944-F1
#
_entry.id   AF-A0A1S8B944-F1
#
_cell.length_a   1.000
_cell.length_b   1.000
_cell.length_c   1.000
_cell.angle_alpha   90.00
_cell.angle_beta   90.00
_cell.angle_gamma   90.00
#
_symmetry.space_group_name_H-M   'P 1'
#
loop_
_entity.id
_entity.type
_entity.pdbx_description
1 polymer ?
#
loop_
_entity_poly.entity_id
_entity_poly.type
_entity_poly.pdbx_seq_one_letter_code
_entity_poly.pdbx_strand_id
1 'polypeptide(L)'
;MRPITSLICWLLWLQATLVGAATFTNPLKDPNGSDPHIVWTGGYYYLMTTTWTDLQITRATTLGGLKTGETKTVWTDTNSARCCNVWAPELHYFDGVWYIYYTAGTSANLDGQRPHVLKGGATPWDSWSYLAQLTTTWGIDGTVVRFTTGNYFVYSCMSNSLQSLCIAPLNSPGSIGTSKVLSQPTESWETVGAPVQEGAAAMYHGGKTYITYSASYCWTSSYQLGLLTWNGGDPASSSSWVKSGPVFSSANGNYGTGHNGYVDPPNPNLRPSRAGNSMLT
;
A
#
# COMPACT_ATOMS: atom_id res chain seq x y z
N MET A 1 39.86 39.84 -56.18
CA MET A 1 38.70 39.12 -55.60
C MET A 1 39.24 38.10 -54.61
N ARG A 2 39.03 38.32 -53.31
CA ARG A 2 39.53 37.48 -52.22
C ARG A 2 38.35 36.68 -51.67
N PRO A 3 38.45 35.35 -51.47
CA PRO A 3 37.38 34.59 -50.86
C PRO A 3 37.37 34.82 -49.35
N ILE A 4 36.18 35.14 -48.85
CA ILE A 4 35.86 35.39 -47.45
C ILE A 4 35.82 34.04 -46.72
N THR A 5 36.67 33.88 -45.71
CA THR A 5 36.64 32.80 -44.72
C THR A 5 35.39 32.90 -43.87
N SER A 6 34.49 31.92 -43.98
CA SER A 6 33.29 31.80 -43.14
C SER A 6 33.61 30.96 -41.90
N LEU A 7 33.79 31.65 -40.76
CA LEU A 7 33.84 31.05 -39.43
C LEU A 7 32.41 30.55 -39.07
N ILE A 8 32.17 29.24 -39.11
CA ILE A 8 30.96 28.65 -38.53
C ILE A 8 31.28 28.30 -37.08
N CYS A 9 30.85 29.19 -36.18
CA CYS A 9 30.87 29.00 -34.74
C CYS A 9 29.74 28.03 -34.37
N TRP A 10 30.06 26.78 -34.06
CA TRP A 10 29.11 25.81 -33.52
C TRP A 10 28.83 26.13 -32.05
N LEU A 11 27.76 26.87 -31.78
CA LEU A 11 27.19 26.99 -30.43
C LEU A 11 26.49 25.67 -30.07
N LEU A 12 27.18 24.80 -29.34
CA LEU A 12 26.58 23.68 -28.62
C LEU A 12 25.67 24.26 -27.52
N TRP A 13 24.36 24.26 -27.75
CA TRP A 13 23.37 24.49 -26.71
C TRP A 13 23.34 23.28 -25.78
N LEU A 14 24.03 23.40 -24.66
CA LEU A 14 23.91 22.50 -23.53
C LEU A 14 22.53 22.72 -22.90
N GLN A 15 21.52 21.97 -23.31
CA GLN A 15 20.26 21.90 -22.57
C GLN A 15 20.49 21.10 -21.30
N ALA A 16 20.92 21.79 -20.24
CA ALA A 16 20.85 21.26 -18.89
C ALA A 16 19.37 21.16 -18.50
N THR A 17 18.78 19.97 -18.63
CA THR A 17 17.50 19.68 -17.99
C THR A 17 17.73 19.70 -16.48
N LEU A 18 17.37 20.79 -15.83
CA LEU A 18 17.20 20.84 -14.39
C LEU A 18 16.03 19.91 -14.03
N VAL A 19 16.34 18.66 -13.71
CA VAL A 19 15.42 17.80 -12.97
C VAL A 19 15.37 18.37 -11.56
N GLY A 20 14.38 19.21 -11.28
CA GLY A 20 14.11 19.66 -9.92
C GLY A 20 13.79 18.44 -9.07
N ALA A 21 14.59 18.17 -8.04
CA ALA A 21 14.19 17.24 -7.00
C ALA A 21 12.92 17.78 -6.35
N ALA A 22 11.80 17.05 -6.47
CA ALA A 22 10.60 17.39 -5.72
C ALA A 22 10.95 17.32 -4.24
N THR A 23 10.88 18.46 -3.54
CA THR A 23 11.02 18.49 -2.10
C THR A 23 9.67 18.15 -1.48
N PHE A 24 9.67 17.19 -0.56
CA PHE A 24 8.49 16.85 0.24
C PHE A 24 8.68 17.39 1.65
N THR A 25 7.57 17.79 2.29
CA THR A 25 7.57 18.20 3.70
C THR A 25 6.76 17.19 4.48
N ASN A 26 7.41 16.48 5.41
CA ASN A 26 6.73 15.59 6.35
C ASN A 26 6.32 16.34 7.63
N PRO A 27 5.29 15.86 8.36
CA PRO A 27 4.36 14.79 7.96
C PRO A 27 3.35 15.24 6.89
N LEU A 28 2.78 14.28 6.17
CA LEU A 28 1.73 14.53 5.17
C LEU A 28 0.35 14.76 5.80
N LYS A 29 0.08 14.14 6.96
CA LYS A 29 -1.15 14.30 7.71
C LYS A 29 -0.83 14.33 9.20
N ASP A 30 -1.27 15.38 9.87
CA ASP A 30 -1.03 15.62 11.30
C ASP A 30 -2.20 16.40 11.92
N PRO A 31 -2.89 15.86 12.94
CA PRO A 31 -2.78 14.49 13.45
C PRO A 31 -3.44 13.46 12.50
N ASN A 32 -3.27 12.16 12.80
CA ASN A 32 -4.04 11.03 12.22
C ASN A 32 -3.73 10.67 10.75
N GLY A 33 -2.56 10.06 10.52
CA GLY A 33 -2.08 9.62 9.19
C GLY A 33 -1.70 8.15 9.06
N SER A 34 -2.10 7.30 10.01
CA SER A 34 -1.73 5.87 10.04
C SER A 34 -2.23 5.11 8.81
N ASP A 35 -1.45 4.10 8.43
CA ASP A 35 -1.74 3.17 7.34
C ASP A 35 -2.00 3.89 6.00
N PRO A 36 -1.07 4.74 5.51
CA PRO A 36 -1.30 5.57 4.34
C PRO A 36 -1.23 4.77 3.03
N HIS A 37 -2.30 4.84 2.23
CA HIS A 37 -2.31 4.30 0.88
C HIS A 37 -2.58 5.43 -0.13
N ILE A 38 -1.68 5.59 -1.12
CA ILE A 38 -1.79 6.63 -2.15
C ILE A 38 -1.76 6.01 -3.54
N VAL A 39 -2.71 6.43 -4.38
CA VAL A 39 -2.70 6.16 -5.83
C VAL A 39 -2.73 7.45 -6.62
N TRP A 40 -2.17 7.44 -7.82
CA TRP A 40 -2.29 8.54 -8.77
C TRP A 40 -3.12 8.10 -9.99
N THR A 41 -4.15 8.88 -10.34
CA THR A 41 -4.96 8.64 -11.53
C THR A 41 -5.71 9.91 -11.95
N GLY A 42 -5.99 10.09 -13.24
CA GLY A 42 -6.84 11.18 -13.72
C GLY A 42 -6.36 12.60 -13.34
N GLY A 43 -5.05 12.79 -13.11
CA GLY A 43 -4.48 14.08 -12.70
C GLY A 43 -4.51 14.35 -11.18
N TYR A 44 -4.95 13.39 -10.37
CA TYR A 44 -5.02 13.51 -8.91
C TYR A 44 -4.27 12.38 -8.22
N TYR A 45 -3.64 12.71 -7.10
CA TYR A 45 -3.36 11.78 -6.02
C TYR A 45 -4.60 11.58 -5.17
N TYR A 46 -4.81 10.35 -4.71
CA TYR A 46 -5.87 9.96 -3.79
C TYR A 46 -5.22 9.26 -2.60
N LEU A 47 -5.36 9.84 -1.41
CA LEU A 47 -4.86 9.33 -0.14
C LEU A 47 -6.02 8.74 0.67
N MET A 48 -5.80 7.55 1.22
CA MET A 48 -6.58 6.99 2.31
C MET A 48 -5.67 6.72 3.51
N THR A 49 -6.24 6.83 4.69
CA THR A 49 -5.58 6.53 5.98
C THR A 49 -6.62 5.91 6.91
N THR A 50 -6.20 5.24 7.96
CA THR A 50 -7.10 4.79 9.03
C THR A 50 -7.83 5.97 9.69
N THR A 51 -9.16 5.88 9.78
CA THR A 51 -10.00 6.88 10.49
C THR A 51 -10.80 6.27 11.65
N TRP A 52 -10.71 4.95 11.87
CA TRP A 52 -11.40 4.15 12.89
C TRP A 52 -12.90 3.97 12.71
N THR A 53 -13.61 4.91 12.09
CA THR A 53 -15.08 4.91 12.04
C THR A 53 -15.67 4.87 10.64
N ASP A 54 -14.92 5.31 9.63
CA ASP A 54 -15.42 5.43 8.26
C ASP A 54 -14.28 5.23 7.24
N LEU A 55 -14.59 5.42 5.96
CA LEU A 55 -13.58 5.47 4.92
C LEU A 55 -13.62 6.83 4.26
N GLN A 56 -12.47 7.49 4.21
CA GLN A 56 -12.30 8.82 3.64
C GLN A 56 -11.24 8.80 2.55
N ILE A 57 -11.46 9.59 1.51
CA ILE A 57 -10.48 9.85 0.46
C ILE A 57 -10.16 11.33 0.46
N THR A 58 -8.88 11.68 0.56
CA THR A 58 -8.36 13.02 0.32
C THR A 58 -7.70 13.06 -1.06
N ARG A 59 -8.05 14.02 -1.92
CA ARG A 59 -7.42 14.18 -3.24
C ARG A 59 -6.74 15.53 -3.45
N ALA A 60 -5.65 15.53 -4.21
CA ALA A 60 -4.94 16.74 -4.64
C ALA A 60 -4.18 16.49 -5.95
N THR A 61 -3.84 17.54 -6.69
CA THR A 61 -3.07 17.42 -7.95
C THR A 61 -1.57 17.24 -7.73
N THR A 62 -1.08 17.47 -6.51
CA THR A 62 0.31 17.24 -6.09
C THR A 62 0.33 16.44 -4.80
N LEU A 63 1.43 15.69 -4.55
CA LEU A 63 1.57 14.92 -3.31
C LEU A 63 1.52 15.83 -2.08
N GLY A 64 2.25 16.96 -2.10
CA GLY A 64 2.22 17.95 -1.02
C GLY A 64 0.86 18.61 -0.81
N GLY A 65 0.04 18.71 -1.87
CA GLY A 65 -1.32 19.22 -1.78
C GLY A 65 -2.27 18.35 -0.96
N LEU A 66 -1.94 17.07 -0.74
CA LEU A 66 -2.76 16.16 0.08
C LEU A 66 -2.88 16.63 1.54
N LYS A 67 -1.94 17.46 2.03
CA LYS A 67 -2.03 18.07 3.38
C LYS A 67 -3.31 18.85 3.61
N THR A 68 -3.82 19.49 2.56
CA THR A 68 -5.01 20.35 2.59
C THR A 68 -5.98 20.00 1.45
N GLY A 69 -5.90 18.76 0.96
CA GLY A 69 -6.67 18.30 -0.19
C GLY A 69 -8.17 18.22 0.10
N GLU A 70 -8.95 18.19 -0.96
CA GLU A 70 -10.40 17.96 -0.85
C GLU A 70 -10.64 16.56 -0.26
N THR A 71 -11.39 16.47 0.83
CA THR A 71 -11.65 15.21 1.55
C THR A 71 -13.13 14.87 1.51
N LYS A 72 -13.43 13.59 1.25
CA LYS A 72 -14.79 13.05 1.18
C LYS A 72 -14.86 11.75 1.97
N THR A 73 -15.85 11.62 2.86
CA THR A 73 -16.26 10.31 3.39
C THR A 73 -16.96 9.54 2.27
N VAL A 74 -16.37 8.42 1.88
CA VAL A 74 -16.85 7.57 0.79
C VAL A 74 -17.66 6.38 1.25
N TRP A 75 -17.50 5.97 2.52
CA TRP A 75 -18.27 4.89 3.11
C TRP A 75 -18.36 5.01 4.63
N THR A 76 -19.55 4.75 5.16
CA THR A 76 -19.79 4.50 6.58
C THR A 76 -20.75 3.33 6.65
N ASP A 77 -20.37 2.26 7.34
CA ASP A 77 -21.21 1.07 7.42
C ASP A 77 -22.16 1.16 8.63
N THR A 78 -23.40 0.72 8.43
CA THR A 78 -24.42 0.66 9.49
C THR A 78 -24.58 -0.75 10.05
N ASN A 79 -23.96 -1.75 9.43
CA ASN A 79 -24.01 -3.12 9.90
C ASN A 79 -23.08 -3.31 11.10
N SER A 80 -23.65 -3.66 12.26
CA SER A 80 -22.92 -3.82 13.53
C SER A 80 -21.80 -4.87 13.51
N ALA A 81 -21.79 -5.78 12.53
CA ALA A 81 -20.72 -6.75 12.36
C ALA A 81 -19.44 -6.17 11.72
N ARG A 82 -19.52 -5.00 11.06
CA ARG A 82 -18.41 -4.39 10.29
C ARG A 82 -18.47 -2.84 10.23
N CYS A 83 -19.11 -2.22 11.20
CA CYS A 83 -19.27 -0.76 11.29
C CYS A 83 -18.04 -0.04 11.82
N CYS A 84 -17.15 -0.79 12.46
CA CYS A 84 -16.40 -0.27 13.57
C CYS A 84 -14.97 -0.79 13.49
N ASN A 85 -14.04 -0.08 14.13
CA ASN A 85 -12.61 -0.39 14.07
C ASN A 85 -12.12 -0.48 12.61
N VAL A 86 -12.46 0.55 11.82
CA VAL A 86 -12.18 0.64 10.39
C VAL A 86 -10.73 1.04 10.14
N TRP A 87 -9.93 0.15 9.54
CA TRP A 87 -8.48 0.30 9.40
C TRP A 87 -7.97 0.04 7.98
N ALA A 88 -6.79 0.59 7.71
CA ALA A 88 -5.89 0.27 6.60
C ALA A 88 -6.57 0.12 5.23
N PRO A 89 -7.29 1.15 4.75
CA PRO A 89 -7.92 1.10 3.44
C PRO A 89 -6.95 1.27 2.28
N GLU A 90 -7.01 0.38 1.29
CA GLU A 90 -6.24 0.43 0.06
C GLU A 90 -7.12 0.52 -1.19
N LEU A 91 -6.70 1.35 -2.15
CA LEU A 91 -7.36 1.55 -3.45
C LEU A 91 -6.74 0.64 -4.53
N HIS A 92 -7.53 -0.26 -5.10
CA HIS A 92 -7.08 -1.14 -6.18
C HIS A 92 -7.98 -1.02 -7.41
N TYR A 93 -7.35 -1.02 -8.58
CA TYR A 93 -8.04 -0.97 -9.86
C TYR A 93 -8.02 -2.32 -10.56
N PHE A 94 -9.19 -2.77 -11.03
CA PHE A 94 -9.39 -3.95 -11.88
C PHE A 94 -10.39 -3.64 -12.98
N ASP A 95 -10.01 -3.86 -14.24
CA ASP A 95 -10.91 -3.91 -15.39
C ASP A 95 -11.93 -2.75 -15.50
N GLY A 96 -11.47 -1.51 -15.30
CA GLY A 96 -12.36 -0.34 -15.39
C GLY A 96 -12.93 0.15 -14.07
N VAL A 97 -12.74 -0.61 -12.99
CA VAL A 97 -13.42 -0.37 -11.70
C VAL A 97 -12.42 -0.25 -10.56
N TRP A 98 -12.67 0.69 -9.66
CA TRP A 98 -11.94 0.84 -8.40
C TRP A 98 -12.59 0.05 -7.26
N TYR A 99 -11.75 -0.46 -6.38
CA TYR A 99 -12.11 -1.25 -5.20
C TYR A 99 -11.37 -0.70 -4.00
N ILE A 100 -12.03 -0.66 -2.84
CA ILE A 100 -11.38 -0.37 -1.56
C ILE A 100 -11.32 -1.66 -0.77
N TYR A 101 -10.12 -2.14 -0.46
CA TYR A 101 -9.90 -3.21 0.52
C TYR A 101 -9.64 -2.55 1.86
N TYR A 102 -10.29 -3.00 2.92
CA TYR A 102 -10.16 -2.42 4.26
C TYR A 102 -10.42 -3.45 5.34
N THR A 103 -10.06 -3.14 6.57
CA THR A 103 -10.39 -3.98 7.73
C THR A 103 -11.51 -3.33 8.52
N ALA A 104 -12.48 -4.11 8.98
CA ALA A 104 -13.47 -3.68 9.95
C ALA A 104 -13.97 -4.86 10.81
N GLY A 105 -14.66 -4.52 11.89
CA GLY A 105 -15.27 -5.48 12.80
C GLY A 105 -16.40 -4.86 13.61
N THR A 106 -16.62 -5.41 14.80
CA THR A 106 -17.67 -4.97 15.73
C THR A 106 -17.17 -3.84 16.64
N SER A 107 -18.08 -3.14 17.30
CA SER A 107 -17.72 -2.14 18.32
C SER A 107 -17.24 -2.74 19.65
N ALA A 108 -17.48 -4.03 19.90
CA ALA A 108 -17.26 -4.63 21.21
C ALA A 108 -15.77 -4.83 21.53
N ASN A 109 -15.00 -5.31 20.55
CA ASN A 109 -13.56 -5.57 20.65
C ASN A 109 -12.94 -5.76 19.25
N LEU A 110 -11.65 -6.11 19.22
CA LEU A 110 -10.86 -6.29 18.00
C LEU A 110 -10.80 -7.76 17.51
N ASP A 111 -11.53 -8.70 18.14
CA ASP A 111 -11.55 -10.11 17.76
C ASP A 111 -12.38 -10.35 16.47
N GLY A 112 -13.26 -9.39 16.17
CA GLY A 112 -14.13 -9.39 15.01
C GLY A 112 -13.50 -8.88 13.72
N GLN A 113 -12.22 -8.48 13.71
CA GLN A 113 -11.62 -7.86 12.52
C GLN A 113 -11.55 -8.82 11.33
N ARG A 114 -12.08 -8.38 10.18
CA ARG A 114 -12.06 -9.11 8.92
C ARG A 114 -11.66 -8.16 7.77
N PRO A 115 -11.04 -8.68 6.71
CA PRO A 115 -10.88 -7.93 5.48
C PRO A 115 -12.20 -7.87 4.72
N HIS A 116 -12.56 -6.68 4.30
CA HIS A 116 -13.74 -6.34 3.52
C HIS A 116 -13.35 -5.62 2.24
N VAL A 117 -14.28 -5.60 1.29
CA VAL A 117 -14.09 -4.89 0.03
C VAL A 117 -15.34 -4.11 -0.38
N LEU A 118 -15.12 -2.89 -0.86
CA LEU A 118 -16.11 -2.08 -1.56
C LEU A 118 -15.85 -2.09 -3.05
N LYS A 119 -16.91 -1.97 -3.84
CA LYS A 119 -16.86 -1.72 -5.28
C LYS A 119 -17.26 -0.28 -5.56
N GLY A 120 -16.40 0.43 -6.29
CA GLY A 120 -16.61 1.81 -6.72
C GLY A 120 -16.98 1.91 -8.19
N GLY A 121 -16.64 3.06 -8.79
CA GLY A 121 -16.83 3.38 -10.19
C GLY A 121 -15.53 3.39 -10.99
N ALA A 122 -15.52 4.22 -12.05
CA ALA A 122 -14.38 4.40 -12.94
C ALA A 122 -13.27 5.25 -12.33
N THR A 123 -13.60 6.08 -11.33
CA THR A 123 -12.65 6.89 -10.57
C THR A 123 -12.78 6.62 -9.06
N PRO A 124 -11.72 6.85 -8.26
CA PRO A 124 -11.83 6.74 -6.80
C PRO A 124 -12.83 7.74 -6.20
N TRP A 125 -13.22 8.79 -6.93
CA TRP A 125 -14.12 9.83 -6.46
C TRP A 125 -15.62 9.50 -6.61
N ASP A 126 -15.92 8.43 -7.33
CA ASP A 126 -17.29 7.98 -7.62
C ASP A 126 -17.96 7.41 -6.35
N SER A 127 -19.19 6.91 -6.51
CA SER A 127 -19.95 6.26 -5.43
C SER A 127 -19.45 4.83 -5.18
N TRP A 128 -19.57 4.40 -3.92
CA TRP A 128 -19.10 3.09 -3.45
C TRP A 128 -20.26 2.25 -2.92
N SER A 129 -20.12 0.94 -3.02
CA SER A 129 -21.07 -0.05 -2.50
C SER A 129 -20.32 -1.21 -1.84
N TYR A 130 -20.89 -1.75 -0.77
CA TYR A 130 -20.34 -2.95 -0.14
C TYR A 130 -20.37 -4.12 -1.12
N LEU A 131 -19.23 -4.80 -1.27
CA LEU A 131 -19.11 -5.96 -2.14
C LEU A 131 -19.06 -7.26 -1.34
N ALA A 132 -18.07 -7.42 -0.46
CA ALA A 132 -17.86 -8.69 0.23
C ALA A 132 -17.01 -8.59 1.49
N GLN A 133 -17.07 -9.64 2.30
CA GLN A 133 -16.09 -10.00 3.31
C GLN A 133 -15.22 -11.12 2.73
N LEU A 134 -13.89 -11.02 2.84
CA LEU A 134 -12.97 -11.93 2.15
C LEU A 134 -12.62 -13.19 2.95
N THR A 135 -12.60 -13.10 4.28
CA THR A 135 -12.31 -14.23 5.18
C THR A 135 -13.37 -14.36 6.26
N THR A 136 -13.63 -15.57 6.75
CA THR A 136 -14.49 -15.79 7.93
C THR A 136 -13.71 -15.80 9.24
N THR A 137 -12.39 -16.00 9.17
CA THR A 137 -11.44 -15.95 10.30
C THR A 137 -10.80 -14.58 10.45
N TRP A 138 -10.26 -14.29 11.64
CA TRP A 138 -9.56 -13.04 11.93
C TRP A 138 -8.50 -12.74 10.87
N GLY A 139 -8.48 -11.49 10.40
CA GLY A 139 -7.46 -10.99 9.50
C GLY A 139 -7.60 -9.51 9.23
N ILE A 140 -6.48 -8.86 8.97
CA ILE A 140 -6.36 -7.41 8.79
C ILE A 140 -5.40 -7.09 7.63
N ASP A 141 -5.35 -5.82 7.23
CA ASP A 141 -4.31 -5.23 6.37
C ASP A 141 -4.17 -5.94 5.02
N GLY A 142 -5.30 -6.06 4.32
CA GLY A 142 -5.39 -6.74 3.04
C GLY A 142 -4.88 -5.90 1.86
N THR A 143 -3.85 -6.38 1.17
CA THR A 143 -3.35 -5.82 -0.09
C THR A 143 -3.46 -6.81 -1.25
N VAL A 144 -3.34 -6.31 -2.48
CA VAL A 144 -3.30 -7.14 -3.71
C VAL A 144 -1.92 -7.13 -4.36
N VAL A 145 -1.33 -8.32 -4.44
CA VAL A 145 -0.08 -8.61 -5.15
C VAL A 145 -0.39 -9.21 -6.52
N ARG A 146 0.28 -8.71 -7.56
CA ARG A 146 -0.06 -8.97 -8.96
C ARG A 146 1.06 -9.72 -9.65
N PHE A 147 0.74 -10.88 -10.21
CA PHE A 147 1.63 -11.68 -11.04
C PHE A 147 1.07 -11.83 -12.46
N THR A 148 1.88 -12.32 -13.39
CA THR A 148 1.40 -12.68 -14.73
C THR A 148 0.45 -13.88 -14.71
N THR A 149 0.55 -14.73 -13.68
CA THR A 149 -0.29 -15.90 -13.46
C THR A 149 -1.63 -15.57 -12.78
N GLY A 150 -1.79 -14.36 -12.26
CA GLY A 150 -2.98 -13.94 -11.53
C GLY A 150 -2.68 -12.98 -10.38
N ASN A 151 -3.73 -12.48 -9.75
CA ASN A 151 -3.64 -11.65 -8.57
C ASN A 151 -3.78 -12.50 -7.30
N TYR A 152 -3.16 -12.06 -6.23
CA TYR A 152 -3.18 -12.70 -4.92
C TYR A 152 -3.51 -11.65 -3.87
N PHE A 153 -4.30 -12.06 -2.89
CA PHE A 153 -4.61 -11.27 -1.70
C PHE A 153 -3.64 -11.66 -0.59
N VAL A 154 -2.88 -10.69 -0.08
CA VAL A 154 -1.96 -10.86 1.04
C VAL A 154 -2.52 -10.06 2.22
N TYR A 155 -2.56 -10.67 3.40
CA TYR A 155 -3.16 -10.07 4.59
C TYR A 155 -2.51 -10.63 5.85
N SER A 156 -2.65 -9.93 6.97
CA SER A 156 -2.23 -10.43 8.28
C SER A 156 -3.27 -11.40 8.83
N CYS A 157 -2.84 -12.55 9.34
CA CYS A 157 -3.69 -13.66 9.78
C CYS A 157 -3.12 -14.30 11.04
N MET A 158 -3.93 -15.07 11.77
CA MET A 158 -3.41 -15.91 12.86
C MET A 158 -3.01 -17.29 12.35
N SER A 159 -1.78 -17.71 12.66
CA SER A 159 -1.28 -19.06 12.39
C SER A 159 -0.36 -19.52 13.51
N ASN A 160 -0.62 -20.69 14.09
CA ASN A 160 0.15 -21.23 15.23
C ASN A 160 0.33 -20.23 16.38
N SER A 161 -0.74 -19.46 16.69
CA SER A 161 -0.74 -18.38 17.68
C SER A 161 0.20 -17.21 17.38
N LEU A 162 0.72 -17.10 16.16
CA LEU A 162 1.51 -15.98 15.66
C LEU A 162 0.69 -15.16 14.66
N GLN A 163 0.72 -13.84 14.77
CA GLN A 163 0.16 -12.95 13.75
C GLN A 163 1.15 -12.92 12.58
N SER A 164 0.76 -13.59 11.49
CA SER A 164 1.61 -13.97 10.35
C SER A 164 1.07 -13.33 9.07
N LEU A 165 1.86 -13.33 7.99
CA LEU A 165 1.31 -13.03 6.67
C LEU A 165 0.71 -14.29 6.05
N CYS A 166 -0.51 -14.17 5.54
CA CYS A 166 -1.16 -15.15 4.70
C CYS A 166 -1.30 -14.65 3.26
N ILE A 167 -1.39 -15.60 2.33
CA ILE A 167 -1.62 -15.33 0.90
C ILE A 167 -2.67 -16.28 0.34
N ALA A 168 -3.55 -15.77 -0.51
CA ALA A 168 -4.55 -16.55 -1.24
C ALA A 168 -4.68 -16.06 -2.69
N PRO A 169 -4.97 -16.92 -3.68
CA PRO A 169 -5.36 -16.47 -5.02
C PRO A 169 -6.58 -15.54 -4.93
N LEU A 170 -6.58 -14.42 -5.65
CA LEU A 170 -7.74 -13.52 -5.74
C LEU A 170 -8.60 -13.95 -6.94
N ASN A 171 -9.59 -14.82 -6.69
CA ASN A 171 -10.46 -15.40 -7.72
C ASN A 171 -11.34 -14.35 -8.41
N SER A 172 -11.77 -13.35 -7.65
CA SER A 172 -12.43 -12.13 -8.12
C SER A 172 -12.16 -11.01 -7.12
N PRO A 173 -12.45 -9.73 -7.43
CA PRO A 173 -12.23 -8.64 -6.47
C PRO A 173 -12.89 -8.87 -5.09
N GLY A 174 -13.96 -9.65 -5.02
CA GLY A 174 -14.69 -9.98 -3.78
C GLY A 174 -14.53 -11.41 -3.26
N SER A 175 -13.61 -12.21 -3.81
CA SER A 175 -13.46 -13.61 -3.39
C SER A 175 -12.02 -14.09 -3.52
N ILE A 176 -11.52 -14.75 -2.48
CA ILE A 176 -10.20 -15.36 -2.44
C ILE A 176 -10.31 -16.89 -2.43
N GLY A 177 -9.26 -17.57 -2.89
CA GLY A 177 -9.09 -19.01 -2.80
C GLY A 177 -8.59 -19.45 -1.43
N THR A 178 -8.02 -20.65 -1.37
CA THR A 178 -7.45 -21.19 -0.13
C THR A 178 -6.24 -20.36 0.33
N SER A 179 -6.34 -19.80 1.54
CA SER A 179 -5.23 -19.12 2.19
C SER A 179 -4.13 -20.09 2.61
N LYS A 180 -2.87 -19.68 2.42
CA LYS A 180 -1.67 -20.34 2.92
C LYS A 180 -0.86 -19.34 3.73
N VAL A 181 -0.12 -19.83 4.72
CA VAL A 181 0.84 -19.01 5.47
C VAL A 181 2.01 -18.69 4.55
N LEU A 182 2.28 -17.41 4.36
CA LEU A 182 3.36 -16.90 3.53
C LEU A 182 4.65 -16.71 4.32
N SER A 183 4.55 -16.08 5.49
CA SER A 183 5.68 -15.75 6.36
C SER A 183 5.20 -15.64 7.81
N GLN A 184 6.09 -15.91 8.76
CA GLN A 184 5.81 -15.83 10.20
C GLN A 184 6.89 -14.99 10.93
N PRO A 185 6.51 -14.29 12.03
CA PRO A 185 7.43 -13.51 12.86
C PRO A 185 8.28 -14.44 13.73
N THR A 186 9.47 -14.78 13.26
CA THR A 186 10.38 -15.72 13.92
C THR A 186 11.74 -15.12 14.26
N GLU A 187 12.08 -13.99 13.65
CA GLU A 187 13.33 -13.29 13.92
C GLU A 187 13.16 -12.36 15.12
N SER A 188 14.21 -12.16 15.92
CA SER A 188 14.13 -11.43 17.19
C SER A 188 13.59 -10.00 17.05
N TRP A 189 13.87 -9.35 15.91
CA TRP A 189 13.40 -8.00 15.58
C TRP A 189 11.92 -7.96 15.15
N GLU A 190 11.31 -9.12 14.88
CA GLU A 190 9.87 -9.29 14.55
C GLU A 190 9.00 -9.53 15.79
N THR A 191 9.62 -9.73 16.95
CA THR A 191 8.95 -10.21 18.17
C THR A 191 9.02 -9.25 19.35
N VAL A 192 9.41 -7.98 19.12
CA VAL A 192 9.49 -6.98 20.20
C VAL A 192 8.08 -6.56 20.61
N GLY A 193 7.73 -6.78 21.87
CA GLY A 193 6.38 -6.55 22.39
C GLY A 193 5.37 -7.65 22.02
N ALA A 194 5.30 -8.01 20.73
CA ALA A 194 4.47 -9.10 20.23
C ALA A 194 5.04 -9.69 18.92
N PRO A 195 4.84 -10.99 18.63
CA PRO A 195 5.22 -11.59 17.36
C PRO A 195 4.19 -11.25 16.27
N VAL A 196 4.47 -10.19 15.50
CA VAL A 196 3.56 -9.64 14.50
C VAL A 196 4.23 -9.54 13.14
N GLN A 197 3.50 -9.93 12.10
CA GLN A 197 3.69 -9.46 10.73
C GLN A 197 2.36 -8.94 10.18
N GLU A 198 2.33 -7.68 9.74
CA GLU A 198 1.13 -6.99 9.26
C GLU A 198 1.48 -5.88 8.25
N GLY A 199 0.49 -5.10 7.79
CA GLY A 199 0.72 -3.98 6.86
C GLY A 199 1.57 -4.33 5.63
N ALA A 200 1.18 -5.38 4.90
CA ALA A 200 1.93 -5.84 3.73
C ALA A 200 1.74 -4.88 2.55
N ALA A 201 2.82 -4.52 1.84
CA ALA A 201 2.76 -3.65 0.68
C ALA A 201 3.60 -4.20 -0.49
N ALA A 202 2.99 -4.29 -1.68
CA ALA A 202 3.65 -4.82 -2.86
C ALA A 202 4.50 -3.76 -3.57
N MET A 203 5.74 -4.13 -3.94
CA MET A 203 6.62 -3.31 -4.77
C MET A 203 7.14 -4.10 -5.98
N TYR A 204 7.14 -3.45 -7.14
CA TYR A 204 7.66 -4.02 -8.38
C TYR A 204 8.81 -3.17 -8.89
N HIS A 205 10.02 -3.70 -8.85
CA HIS A 205 11.21 -2.95 -9.22
C HIS A 205 12.28 -3.85 -9.82
N GLY A 206 12.96 -3.40 -10.88
CA GLY A 206 14.05 -4.15 -11.51
C GLY A 206 13.66 -5.55 -12.00
N GLY A 207 12.41 -5.74 -12.42
CA GLY A 207 11.89 -7.06 -12.85
C GLY A 207 11.62 -8.04 -11.69
N LYS A 208 11.70 -7.59 -10.44
CA LYS A 208 11.41 -8.36 -9.24
C LYS A 208 10.13 -7.89 -8.56
N THR A 209 9.51 -8.82 -7.85
CA THR A 209 8.37 -8.56 -6.96
C THR A 209 8.83 -8.66 -5.52
N TYR A 210 8.45 -7.66 -4.74
CA TYR A 210 8.74 -7.57 -3.31
C TYR A 210 7.45 -7.36 -2.54
N ILE A 211 7.43 -7.82 -1.30
CA ILE A 211 6.43 -7.45 -0.30
C ILE A 211 7.19 -6.91 0.90
N THR A 212 7.04 -5.63 1.21
CA THR A 212 7.38 -5.14 2.55
C THR A 212 6.26 -5.47 3.51
N TYR A 213 6.59 -5.60 4.79
CA TYR A 213 5.64 -5.82 5.86
C TYR A 213 6.17 -5.24 7.14
N SER A 214 5.28 -4.88 8.05
CA SER A 214 5.64 -4.38 9.38
C SER A 214 5.74 -5.52 10.37
N ALA A 215 6.66 -5.41 11.32
CA ALA A 215 6.83 -6.41 12.37
C ALA A 215 7.00 -5.78 13.75
N SER A 216 6.91 -6.61 14.79
CA SER A 216 6.83 -6.21 16.20
C SER A 216 5.55 -5.41 16.54
N TYR A 217 5.32 -5.15 17.83
CA TYR A 217 4.12 -4.44 18.26
C TYR A 217 4.16 -2.95 17.88
N CYS A 218 3.09 -2.47 17.23
CA CYS A 218 3.00 -1.11 16.65
C CYS A 218 3.10 0.04 17.67
N TRP A 219 2.90 -0.23 18.96
CA TRP A 219 3.11 0.74 20.05
C TRP A 219 4.55 0.82 20.56
N THR A 220 5.48 0.12 19.92
CA THR A 220 6.91 0.17 20.26
C THR A 220 7.67 0.98 19.23
N SER A 221 8.82 1.53 19.63
CA SER A 221 9.78 2.11 18.67
C SER A 221 10.46 1.06 17.77
N SER A 222 10.17 -0.22 18.00
CA SER A 222 10.66 -1.36 17.20
C SER A 222 9.68 -1.79 16.12
N TYR A 223 8.56 -1.07 15.92
CA TYR A 223 7.76 -1.21 14.70
C TYR A 223 8.60 -0.79 13.50
N GLN A 224 8.85 -1.74 12.61
CA GLN A 224 9.85 -1.64 11.55
C GLN A 224 9.51 -2.60 10.41
N LEU A 225 10.16 -2.43 9.26
CA LEU A 225 9.80 -3.17 8.06
C LEU A 225 10.75 -4.32 7.76
N GLY A 226 10.17 -5.48 7.43
CA GLY A 226 10.82 -6.58 6.73
C GLY A 226 10.58 -6.54 5.23
N LEU A 227 11.21 -7.45 4.51
CA LEU A 227 11.12 -7.60 3.07
C LEU A 227 11.08 -9.08 2.67
N LEU A 228 10.02 -9.47 1.96
CA LEU A 228 9.95 -10.72 1.21
C LEU A 228 10.29 -10.45 -0.25
N THR A 229 11.32 -11.13 -0.77
CA THR A 229 11.69 -11.07 -2.19
C THR A 229 11.23 -12.34 -2.90
N TRP A 230 10.39 -12.21 -3.94
CA TRP A 230 9.97 -13.35 -4.73
C TRP A 230 11.11 -13.83 -5.63
N ASN A 231 11.46 -15.11 -5.51
CA ASN A 231 12.56 -15.75 -6.25
C ASN A 231 12.07 -16.72 -7.34
N GLY A 232 10.78 -16.63 -7.73
CA GLY A 232 10.16 -17.50 -8.73
C GLY A 232 9.36 -18.66 -8.11
N GLY A 233 8.63 -19.40 -8.96
CA GLY A 233 7.74 -20.48 -8.52
C GLY A 233 6.31 -20.01 -8.24
N ASP A 234 5.55 -20.77 -7.45
CA ASP A 234 4.18 -20.41 -7.06
C ASP A 234 4.20 -19.26 -6.03
N PRO A 235 3.64 -18.08 -6.31
CA PRO A 235 3.57 -16.99 -5.35
C PRO A 235 2.90 -17.37 -4.03
N ALA A 236 1.96 -18.33 -4.02
CA ALA A 236 1.31 -18.79 -2.79
C ALA A 236 2.16 -19.78 -1.96
N SER A 237 3.34 -20.17 -2.44
CA SER A 237 4.27 -21.01 -1.69
C SER A 237 5.25 -20.16 -0.90
N SER A 238 5.35 -20.36 0.42
CA SER A 238 6.34 -19.64 1.25
C SER A 238 7.78 -19.87 0.79
N SER A 239 8.09 -21.05 0.23
CA SER A 239 9.42 -21.36 -0.32
C SER A 239 9.80 -20.55 -1.57
N SER A 240 8.85 -19.87 -2.21
CA SER A 240 9.10 -18.97 -3.34
C SER A 240 9.59 -17.58 -2.91
N TRP A 241 9.70 -17.33 -1.60
CA TRP A 241 10.05 -16.03 -1.04
C TRP A 241 11.26 -16.13 -0.14
N VAL A 242 12.15 -15.15 -0.27
CA VAL A 242 13.29 -14.97 0.64
C VAL A 242 12.98 -13.82 1.58
N LYS A 243 12.94 -14.11 2.87
CA LYS A 243 12.76 -13.13 3.95
C LYS A 243 14.09 -12.46 4.29
N SER A 244 14.05 -11.15 4.53
CA SER A 244 15.18 -10.34 4.98
C SER A 244 14.67 -9.14 5.79
N GLY A 245 15.50 -8.59 6.68
CA GLY A 245 15.16 -7.39 7.43
C GLY A 245 15.97 -7.23 8.73
N PRO A 246 15.70 -6.15 9.48
CA PRO A 246 14.82 -5.03 9.08
C PRO A 246 15.43 -4.21 7.93
N VAL A 247 14.60 -3.72 7.01
CA VAL A 247 15.00 -2.89 5.85
C VAL A 247 14.65 -1.41 6.02
N PHE A 248 13.80 -1.08 7.00
CA PHE A 248 13.48 0.29 7.38
C PHE A 248 13.10 0.33 8.87
N SER A 249 13.68 1.26 9.62
CA SER A 249 13.54 1.33 11.08
C SER A 249 13.63 2.76 11.59
N SER A 250 13.26 2.96 12.86
CA SER A 250 13.37 4.23 13.57
C SER A 250 14.72 4.93 13.37
N ALA A 251 14.69 6.20 12.99
CA ALA A 251 15.86 7.04 12.77
C ALA A 251 15.48 8.54 12.79
N ASN A 252 16.45 9.42 13.03
CA ASN A 252 16.30 10.88 12.93
C ASN A 252 15.12 11.45 13.76
N GLY A 253 14.85 10.87 14.94
CA GLY A 253 13.75 11.28 15.81
C GLY A 253 12.36 10.79 15.40
N ASN A 254 12.26 9.96 14.35
CA ASN A 254 11.04 9.27 13.95
C ASN A 254 11.08 7.83 14.50
N TYR A 255 10.00 7.41 15.15
CA TYR A 255 9.92 6.14 15.86
C TYR A 255 8.75 5.31 15.36
N GLY A 256 8.93 4.00 15.29
CA GLY A 256 7.85 3.06 14.95
C GLY A 256 7.37 3.19 13.51
N THR A 257 8.30 3.30 12.55
CA THR A 257 7.99 3.46 11.13
C THR A 257 7.50 2.14 10.53
N GLY A 258 6.25 2.08 10.09
CA GLY A 258 5.67 0.89 9.49
C GLY A 258 4.42 1.18 8.69
N HIS A 259 3.63 0.14 8.44
CA HIS A 259 2.46 0.08 7.57
C HIS A 259 2.61 0.95 6.32
N ASN A 260 3.65 0.64 5.54
CA ASN A 260 4.07 1.49 4.45
C ASN A 260 3.16 1.33 3.21
N GLY A 261 3.16 2.35 2.36
CA GLY A 261 2.60 2.28 1.02
C GLY A 261 3.68 2.52 -0.05
N TYR A 262 3.28 2.36 -1.30
CA TYR A 262 4.10 2.67 -2.46
C TYR A 262 3.28 3.43 -3.49
N VAL A 263 3.82 4.54 -4.00
CA VAL A 263 3.16 5.36 -5.02
C VAL A 263 4.05 5.53 -6.24
N ASP A 264 3.48 5.25 -7.41
CA ASP A 264 4.10 5.53 -8.71
C ASP A 264 4.16 7.06 -8.92
N PRO A 265 5.23 7.60 -9.54
CA PRO A 265 5.26 9.00 -9.94
C PRO A 265 4.12 9.31 -10.93
N PRO A 266 3.62 10.55 -10.96
CA PRO A 266 2.60 10.98 -11.91
C PRO A 266 3.01 10.63 -13.33
N ASN A 267 2.21 9.80 -13.99
CA ASN A 267 2.43 9.49 -15.39
C ASN A 267 1.07 9.29 -16.08
N PRO A 268 0.65 10.24 -16.93
CA PRO A 268 -0.65 10.18 -17.61
C PRO A 268 -0.79 8.97 -18.54
N ASN A 269 0.32 8.28 -18.87
CA ASN A 269 0.35 7.12 -19.74
C ASN A 269 0.45 5.78 -18.98
N LEU A 270 0.66 5.81 -17.65
CA LEU A 270 0.68 4.59 -16.84
C LEU A 270 -0.70 4.32 -16.26
N ARG A 271 -1.17 3.08 -16.45
CA ARG A 271 -2.26 2.55 -15.64
C ARG A 271 -1.73 2.28 -14.22
N PRO A 272 -2.51 2.46 -13.13
CA PRO A 272 -2.06 2.42 -11.72
C PRO A 272 -1.54 1.06 -11.22
N SER A 273 -0.64 0.40 -11.95
CA SER A 273 -0.33 -1.01 -11.68
C SER A 273 1.14 -1.37 -11.64
N ARG A 274 2.07 -0.63 -12.27
CA ARG A 274 3.50 -1.03 -12.35
C ARG A 274 4.43 0.10 -12.82
N ALA A 275 4.85 1.07 -11.98
CA ALA A 275 6.14 1.74 -12.20
C ALA A 275 6.73 2.50 -10.99
N GLY A 276 7.95 2.14 -10.60
CA GLY A 276 8.90 3.09 -9.99
C GLY A 276 8.45 3.68 -8.66
N ASN A 277 8.20 2.82 -7.69
CA ASN A 277 7.54 3.17 -6.43
C ASN A 277 8.40 4.07 -5.52
N SER A 278 7.84 5.19 -5.06
CA SER A 278 8.32 5.89 -3.87
C SER A 278 7.65 5.32 -2.62
N MET A 279 8.43 5.08 -1.57
CA MET A 279 7.94 4.54 -0.30
C MET A 279 7.27 5.62 0.54
N LEU A 280 6.14 5.28 1.15
CA LEU A 280 5.40 6.12 2.09
C LEU A 280 5.36 5.39 3.43
N THR A 281 5.75 6.06 4.52
CA THR A 281 5.71 5.53 5.89
C THR A 281 5.20 6.60 6.83
#